data_AF-A0A924Y7F4-F1
#
_entry.id   AF-A0A924Y7F4-F1
#
_cell.length_a   1.000
_cell.length_b   1.000
_cell.length_c   1.000
_cell.angle_alpha   90.00
_cell.angle_beta   90.00
_cell.angle_gamma   90.00
#
_symmetry.space_group_name_H-M   'P 1'
#
loop_
_entity.id
_entity.type
_entity.pdbx_description
1 polymer ?
#
loop_
_entity_poly.entity_id
_entity_poly.type
_entity_poly.pdbx_seq_one_letter_code
_entity_poly.pdbx_strand_id
1 'polypeptide(L)'
;MPGDELRDVGDAVSRAAGKRVTSCFLLTETGGYTRALRAVACFADGSTAFVKAATESDTAAWIGRETVVYETLSEKPFLPRYYGSAKRADSDLPLLVLEDLTKAYWGPPWRDGDVRKVLDTLAAVRPCAPLFADGFLPSQDAERAGIASWSKVAADPEPFLSLGLCSRGWLEAALPTLLRADET
;
A
#
# COMPACT_ATOMS: atom_id res chain seq x y z
N MET A 1 -6.36 -27.16 0.88
CA MET A 1 -6.92 -26.80 -0.46
C MET A 1 -7.18 -25.29 -0.45
N PRO A 2 -7.24 -24.57 -1.59
CA PRO A 2 -7.42 -23.11 -1.62
C PRO A 2 -8.65 -22.60 -0.82
N GLY A 3 -9.66 -23.45 -0.62
CA GLY A 3 -10.85 -23.13 0.18
C GLY A 3 -10.62 -23.08 1.70
N ASP A 4 -9.67 -23.84 2.24
CA ASP A 4 -9.40 -23.85 3.70
C ASP A 4 -8.68 -22.57 4.12
N GLU A 5 -7.72 -22.12 3.30
CA GLU A 5 -6.98 -20.88 3.52
C GLU A 5 -7.89 -19.65 3.49
N LEU A 6 -8.83 -19.58 2.54
CA LEU A 6 -9.80 -18.47 2.49
C LEU A 6 -10.79 -18.47 3.66
N ARG A 7 -11.10 -19.64 4.20
CA ARG A 7 -11.94 -19.77 5.39
C ARG A 7 -11.22 -19.22 6.63
N ASP A 8 -9.98 -19.63 6.87
CA ASP A 8 -9.17 -19.11 7.98
C ASP A 8 -8.95 -17.58 7.87
N VAL A 9 -8.70 -17.08 6.65
CA VAL A 9 -8.67 -15.63 6.39
C VAL A 9 -10.01 -14.97 6.76
N GLY A 10 -11.14 -15.51 6.33
CA GLY A 10 -12.47 -14.96 6.64
C GLY A 10 -12.79 -14.94 8.14
N ASP A 11 -12.39 -15.98 8.88
CA ASP A 11 -12.56 -16.05 10.33
C ASP A 11 -11.69 -15.01 11.05
N ALA A 12 -10.43 -14.86 10.62
CA ALA A 12 -9.52 -13.85 11.17
C ALA A 12 -9.97 -12.41 10.84
N VAL A 13 -10.49 -12.16 9.63
CA VAL A 13 -11.11 -10.88 9.25
C VAL A 13 -12.33 -10.59 10.12
N SER A 14 -13.16 -11.59 10.39
CA SER A 14 -14.35 -11.41 11.22
C SER A 14 -13.99 -10.98 12.65
N ARG A 15 -12.91 -11.55 13.21
CA ARG A 15 -12.37 -11.15 14.51
C ARG A 15 -11.83 -9.72 14.49
N ALA A 16 -11.00 -9.40 13.49
CA ALA A 16 -10.38 -8.08 13.36
C ALA A 16 -11.42 -6.97 13.22
N ALA A 17 -12.38 -7.14 12.30
CA ALA A 17 -13.36 -6.11 11.96
C ALA A 17 -14.59 -6.07 12.89
N GLY A 18 -14.76 -7.06 13.77
CA GLY A 18 -15.96 -7.21 14.60
C GLY A 18 -17.25 -7.43 13.78
N LYS A 19 -17.12 -7.91 12.54
CA LYS A 19 -18.23 -8.12 11.59
C LYS A 19 -18.18 -9.52 11.01
N ARG A 20 -19.34 -10.15 10.82
CA ARG A 20 -19.42 -11.46 10.20
C ARG A 20 -19.11 -11.37 8.70
N VAL A 21 -18.06 -12.06 8.26
CA VAL A 21 -17.76 -12.30 6.85
C VAL A 21 -18.73 -13.32 6.26
N THR A 22 -19.23 -13.04 5.06
CA THR A 22 -20.11 -13.95 4.28
C THR A 22 -19.36 -14.61 3.13
N SER A 23 -18.35 -13.95 2.58
CA SER A 23 -17.48 -14.50 1.53
C SER A 23 -16.14 -13.78 1.51
N CYS A 24 -15.08 -14.47 1.10
CA CYS A 24 -13.77 -13.90 0.78
C CYS A 24 -13.33 -14.35 -0.61
N PHE A 25 -12.71 -13.46 -1.37
CA PHE A 25 -12.13 -13.79 -2.67
C PHE A 25 -10.72 -13.24 -2.80
N LEU A 26 -9.83 -14.06 -3.35
CA LEU A 26 -8.46 -13.65 -3.64
C LEU A 26 -8.44 -12.62 -4.76
N LEU A 27 -7.58 -11.63 -4.60
CA LEU A 27 -7.21 -10.74 -5.68
C LEU A 27 -6.06 -11.41 -6.44
N THR A 28 -6.37 -11.96 -7.61
CA THR A 28 -5.38 -12.48 -8.56
C THR A 28 -4.67 -11.29 -9.20
N GLU A 29 -3.41 -11.06 -8.85
CA GLU A 29 -2.70 -9.83 -9.23
C GLU A 29 -2.62 -9.58 -10.75
N THR A 30 -2.70 -8.30 -11.10
CA THR A 30 -1.69 -7.63 -11.95
C THR A 30 -1.15 -6.43 -11.17
N GLY A 31 -0.09 -6.59 -10.36
CA GLY A 31 0.63 -5.42 -9.80
C GLY A 31 1.10 -5.43 -8.34
N GLY A 32 1.46 -6.57 -7.74
CA GLY A 32 2.09 -6.61 -6.41
C GLY A 32 3.53 -7.10 -6.45
N TYR A 33 4.48 -6.30 -5.95
CA TYR A 33 5.89 -6.69 -5.85
C TYR A 33 6.18 -7.62 -4.65
N THR A 34 5.15 -8.21 -4.02
CA THR A 34 5.27 -8.96 -2.76
C THR A 34 4.31 -10.14 -2.70
N ARG A 35 4.79 -11.31 -2.23
CA ARG A 35 4.07 -12.59 -2.10
C ARG A 35 2.95 -12.63 -1.03
N ALA A 36 2.56 -11.48 -0.48
CA ALA A 36 1.48 -11.42 0.51
C ALA A 36 0.13 -11.77 -0.15
N LEU A 37 -0.70 -12.53 0.56
CA LEU A 37 -2.05 -12.84 0.12
C LEU A 37 -2.89 -11.57 0.20
N ARG A 38 -3.56 -11.23 -0.90
CA ARG A 38 -4.52 -10.13 -0.96
C ARG A 38 -5.91 -10.66 -1.25
N ALA A 39 -6.88 -10.19 -0.50
CA ALA A 39 -8.27 -10.61 -0.62
C ALA A 39 -9.22 -9.44 -0.39
N VAL A 40 -10.46 -9.62 -0.83
CA VAL A 40 -11.58 -8.79 -0.40
C VAL A 40 -12.57 -9.67 0.36
N ALA A 41 -12.99 -9.19 1.52
CA ALA A 41 -14.00 -9.82 2.35
C ALA A 41 -15.33 -9.05 2.21
N CYS A 42 -16.43 -9.78 2.04
CA CYS A 42 -17.79 -9.25 2.10
C CYS A 42 -18.37 -9.51 3.47
N PHE A 43 -19.07 -8.52 4.02
CA PHE A 43 -19.80 -8.65 5.27
C PHE A 43 -21.30 -8.85 5.03
N ALA A 44 -22.01 -9.31 6.07
CA ALA A 44 -23.46 -9.53 6.01
C ALA A 44 -24.28 -8.25 5.77
N ASP A 45 -23.72 -7.07 6.09
CA ASP A 45 -24.34 -5.76 5.84
C ASP A 45 -24.13 -5.24 4.41
N GLY A 46 -23.46 -6.02 3.55
CA GLY A 46 -23.12 -5.65 2.18
C GLY A 46 -21.89 -4.76 2.03
N SER A 47 -21.25 -4.34 3.13
CA SER A 47 -19.96 -3.65 3.09
C SER A 47 -18.81 -4.62 2.78
N THR A 48 -17.69 -4.07 2.33
CA THR A 48 -16.48 -4.84 1.98
C THR A 48 -15.24 -4.30 2.68
N ALA A 49 -14.24 -5.16 2.83
CA ALA A 49 -12.92 -4.80 3.33
C ALA A 49 -11.82 -5.43 2.48
N PHE A 50 -10.73 -4.70 2.32
CA PHE A 50 -9.49 -5.18 1.73
C PHE A 50 -8.62 -5.84 2.80
N VAL A 51 -8.01 -6.97 2.44
CA VAL A 51 -7.23 -7.80 3.36
C VAL A 51 -5.82 -7.98 2.81
N LYS A 52 -4.82 -7.72 3.64
CA LYS A 52 -3.44 -8.16 3.42
C LYS A 52 -3.09 -9.21 4.45
N ALA A 53 -2.74 -10.41 4.02
CA ALA A 53 -2.32 -11.48 4.91
C ALA A 53 -0.90 -11.92 4.58
N ALA A 54 -0.08 -12.09 5.63
CA ALA A 54 1.24 -12.66 5.49
C ALA A 54 1.16 -14.13 5.07
N THR A 55 2.09 -14.54 4.22
CA THR A 55 2.26 -15.91 3.73
C THR A 55 3.57 -16.51 4.21
N GLU A 56 4.56 -15.68 4.53
CA GLU A 56 5.93 -16.02 4.91
C GLU A 56 6.44 -15.06 6.01
N SER A 57 7.54 -15.41 6.68
CA SER A 57 8.12 -14.63 7.80
C SER A 57 8.39 -13.17 7.44
N ASP A 58 8.90 -12.92 6.23
CA ASP A 58 9.26 -11.58 5.80
C ASP A 58 8.00 -10.72 5.61
N THR A 59 6.97 -11.31 4.99
CA THR A 59 5.66 -10.65 4.87
C THR A 59 5.00 -10.44 6.23
N ALA A 60 5.24 -11.32 7.22
CA ALA A 60 4.74 -11.13 8.57
C ALA A 60 5.39 -9.93 9.26
N ALA A 61 6.70 -9.76 9.11
CA ALA A 61 7.41 -8.59 9.62
C ALA A 61 6.92 -7.30 8.95
N TRP A 62 6.67 -7.32 7.63
CA TRP A 62 6.15 -6.16 6.90
C TRP A 62 4.72 -5.80 7.30
N ILE A 63 3.82 -6.78 7.37
CA ILE A 63 2.44 -6.57 7.83
C ILE A 63 2.41 -6.10 9.29
N GLY A 64 3.31 -6.59 10.14
CA GLY A 64 3.47 -6.11 11.51
C GLY A 64 3.82 -4.63 11.57
N ARG A 65 4.81 -4.19 10.78
CA ARG A 65 5.17 -2.75 10.68
C ARG A 65 4.02 -1.92 10.13
N GLU A 66 3.36 -2.39 9.08
CA GLU A 66 2.21 -1.69 8.48
C GLU A 66 1.05 -1.56 9.47
N THR A 67 0.79 -2.59 10.28
CA THR A 67 -0.25 -2.57 11.32
C THR A 67 0.01 -1.46 12.34
N VAL A 68 1.24 -1.33 12.85
CA VAL A 68 1.59 -0.27 13.80
C VAL A 68 1.38 1.12 13.19
N VAL A 69 1.70 1.31 11.90
CA VAL A 69 1.45 2.58 11.21
C VAL A 69 -0.05 2.89 11.18
N TYR A 70 -0.89 1.92 10.81
CA TYR A 70 -2.34 2.11 10.77
C TYR A 70 -2.94 2.34 12.14
N GLU A 71 -2.50 1.63 13.18
CA GLU A 71 -2.96 1.84 14.56
C GLU A 71 -2.60 3.26 15.03
N THR A 72 -1.36 3.67 14.81
CA THR A 72 -0.83 4.99 15.23
C THR A 72 -1.51 6.15 14.52
N LEU A 73 -1.87 5.96 13.25
CA LEU A 73 -2.42 7.01 12.39
C LEU A 73 -3.91 6.83 12.08
N SER A 74 -4.61 5.93 12.77
CA SER A 74 -5.97 5.47 12.42
C SER A 74 -7.02 6.58 12.25
N GLU A 75 -6.83 7.73 12.90
CA GLU A 75 -7.72 8.89 12.80
C GLU A 75 -7.35 9.88 11.68
N LYS A 76 -6.28 9.62 10.91
CA LYS A 76 -5.82 10.52 9.86
C LYS A 76 -6.67 10.37 8.59
N PRO A 77 -7.06 11.49 7.94
CA PRO A 77 -8.01 11.47 6.81
C PRO A 77 -7.39 10.97 5.50
N PHE A 78 -6.09 10.73 5.47
CA PHE A 78 -5.34 10.28 4.29
C PHE A 78 -5.10 8.77 4.27
N LEU A 79 -5.54 8.05 5.30
CA LEU A 79 -5.45 6.59 5.34
C LEU A 79 -6.80 5.95 5.02
N PRO A 80 -6.80 4.79 4.35
CA PRO A 80 -7.95 3.90 4.35
C PRO A 80 -8.40 3.63 5.79
N ARG A 81 -9.72 3.51 6.00
CA ARG A 81 -10.22 3.14 7.33
C ARG A 81 -9.59 1.82 7.79
N TYR A 82 -8.97 1.82 8.96
CA TYR A 82 -8.46 0.62 9.61
C TYR A 82 -9.59 -0.10 10.35
N TYR A 83 -9.84 -1.37 9.98
CA TYR A 83 -10.84 -2.19 10.66
C TYR A 83 -10.24 -3.05 11.77
N GLY A 84 -8.94 -3.36 11.69
CA GLY A 84 -8.25 -4.18 12.68
C GLY A 84 -7.17 -5.05 12.06
N SER A 85 -6.45 -5.75 12.92
CA SER A 85 -5.52 -6.82 12.56
C SER A 85 -5.79 -8.05 13.42
N ALA A 86 -5.46 -9.22 12.88
CA ALA A 86 -5.60 -10.48 13.61
C ALA A 86 -4.52 -11.46 13.17
N LYS A 87 -4.31 -12.50 13.98
CA LYS A 87 -3.56 -13.68 13.55
C LYS A 87 -4.49 -14.73 12.96
N ARG A 88 -4.00 -15.40 11.93
CA ARG A 88 -4.59 -16.59 11.32
C ARG A 88 -4.46 -17.79 12.27
N ALA A 89 -5.51 -18.57 12.43
CA ALA A 89 -5.53 -19.67 13.40
C ALA A 89 -4.61 -20.82 12.97
N ASP A 90 -4.57 -21.08 11.66
CA ASP A 90 -3.83 -22.23 11.11
C ASP A 90 -2.33 -22.00 11.01
N SER A 91 -1.88 -20.74 10.92
CA SER A 91 -0.47 -20.39 10.67
C SER A 91 0.15 -19.44 11.68
N ASP A 92 -0.63 -18.84 12.58
CA ASP A 92 -0.21 -17.73 13.48
C ASP A 92 0.34 -16.50 12.73
N LEU A 93 0.21 -16.44 11.39
CA LEU A 93 0.66 -15.32 10.58
C LEU A 93 -0.32 -14.14 10.68
N PRO A 94 0.17 -12.89 10.69
CA PRO A 94 -0.68 -11.73 10.82
C PRO A 94 -1.43 -11.39 9.52
N LEU A 95 -2.59 -10.76 9.69
CA LEU A 95 -3.30 -10.06 8.65
C LEU A 95 -3.74 -8.66 9.09
N LEU A 96 -3.94 -7.79 8.11
CA LEU A 96 -4.37 -6.41 8.22
C LEU A 96 -5.66 -6.21 7.41
N VAL A 97 -6.68 -5.60 8.02
CA VAL A 97 -8.00 -5.37 7.41
C VAL A 97 -8.26 -3.87 7.27
N LEU A 98 -8.49 -3.43 6.04
CA LEU A 98 -8.63 -2.03 5.64
C LEU A 98 -9.91 -1.80 4.85
N GLU A 99 -10.27 -0.54 4.67
CA GLU A 99 -11.28 -0.10 3.72
C GLU A 99 -11.04 -0.67 2.33
N ASP A 100 -12.09 -1.20 1.71
CA ASP A 100 -12.07 -1.61 0.32
C ASP A 100 -12.23 -0.40 -0.60
N LEU A 101 -11.12 0.04 -1.19
CA LEU A 101 -11.06 1.15 -2.14
C LEU A 101 -11.16 0.69 -3.62
N THR A 102 -11.60 -0.54 -3.89
CA THR A 102 -11.74 -1.05 -5.28
C THR A 102 -12.68 -0.17 -6.12
N LYS A 103 -13.66 0.47 -5.50
CA LYS A 103 -14.61 1.40 -6.17
C LYS A 103 -14.14 2.86 -6.18
N ALA A 104 -12.97 3.15 -5.62
CA ALA A 104 -12.42 4.50 -5.64
C ALA A 104 -11.97 4.89 -7.05
N TYR A 105 -11.76 6.19 -7.25
CA TYR A 105 -11.19 6.70 -8.49
C TYR A 105 -9.68 6.50 -8.51
N TRP A 106 -9.22 5.61 -9.40
CA TRP A 106 -7.81 5.39 -9.66
C TRP A 106 -7.50 5.93 -11.05
N GLY A 107 -6.72 7.01 -11.13
CA GLY A 107 -6.24 7.50 -12.42
C GLY A 107 -5.30 6.49 -13.08
N PRO A 108 -4.94 6.70 -14.37
CA PRO A 108 -5.37 7.78 -15.26
C PRO A 108 -6.78 7.58 -15.91
N PRO A 109 -7.39 8.64 -16.50
CA PRO A 109 -6.85 10.01 -16.59
C PRO A 109 -6.83 10.71 -15.23
N TRP A 110 -5.97 11.69 -15.05
CA TRP A 110 -6.02 12.54 -13.85
C TRP A 110 -7.07 13.63 -14.04
N ARG A 111 -7.78 14.02 -12.98
CA ARG A 111 -8.74 15.13 -13.02
C ARG A 111 -8.07 16.42 -12.58
N ASP A 112 -8.65 17.53 -12.99
CA ASP A 112 -8.23 18.84 -12.50
C ASP A 112 -8.24 18.86 -10.97
N GLY A 113 -7.11 19.30 -10.39
CA GLY A 113 -6.91 19.35 -8.95
C GLY A 113 -6.43 18.05 -8.29
N ASP A 114 -6.36 16.91 -8.97
CA ASP A 114 -5.89 15.66 -8.34
C ASP A 114 -4.42 15.76 -7.90
N VAL A 115 -3.57 16.41 -8.70
CA VAL A 115 -2.16 16.70 -8.30
C VAL A 115 -2.12 17.56 -7.04
N ARG A 116 -3.00 18.56 -6.91
CA ARG A 116 -3.08 19.40 -5.71
C ARG A 116 -3.46 18.57 -4.49
N LYS A 117 -4.46 17.68 -4.60
CA LYS A 117 -4.87 16.79 -3.51
C LYS A 117 -3.73 15.88 -3.05
N VAL A 118 -2.91 15.37 -3.97
CA VAL A 118 -1.72 14.57 -3.61
C VAL A 118 -0.72 15.41 -2.81
N LEU A 119 -0.40 16.62 -3.29
CA LEU A 119 0.54 17.51 -2.58
C LEU A 119 0.03 17.93 -1.20
N ASP A 120 -1.26 18.24 -1.09
CA ASP A 120 -1.90 18.60 0.19
C ASP A 120 -1.89 17.40 1.16
N THR A 121 -2.08 16.19 0.63
CA THR A 121 -1.97 14.94 1.40
C THR A 121 -0.54 14.73 1.91
N LEU A 122 0.47 14.91 1.06
CA LEU A 122 1.88 14.81 1.47
C LEU A 122 2.23 15.83 2.55
N ALA A 123 1.69 17.05 2.46
CA ALA A 123 1.85 18.07 3.49
C ALA A 123 1.20 17.66 4.83
N ALA A 124 0.06 16.94 4.80
CA ALA A 124 -0.58 16.39 5.98
C ALA A 124 0.13 15.17 6.57
N VAL A 125 0.81 14.37 5.74
CA VAL A 125 1.60 13.20 6.15
C VAL A 125 2.91 13.63 6.83
N ARG A 126 3.61 14.62 6.27
CA ARG A 126 4.91 15.10 6.75
C ARG A 126 5.02 15.29 8.28
N PRO A 127 4.10 15.97 8.98
CA PRO A 127 4.19 16.16 10.44
C PRO A 127 4.01 14.87 11.25
N CYS A 128 3.60 13.76 10.64
CA CYS A 128 3.47 12.47 11.30
C CYS A 128 4.79 11.68 11.35
N ALA A 129 5.81 12.05 10.55
CA ALA A 129 7.09 11.34 10.50
C ALA A 129 7.79 11.17 11.87
N PRO A 130 7.80 12.18 12.78
CA PRO A 130 8.41 12.02 14.10
C PRO A 130 7.81 10.91 14.96
N LEU A 131 6.58 10.47 14.69
CA LEU A 131 5.94 9.36 15.42
C LEU A 131 6.66 8.02 15.23
N PHE A 132 7.57 7.94 14.24
CA PHE A 132 8.30 6.72 13.89
C PHE A 132 9.84 6.91 13.90
N ALA A 133 10.34 7.98 14.53
CA ALA A 133 11.73 8.42 14.42
C ALA A 133 12.75 7.46 15.06
N ASP A 134 12.35 6.56 15.95
CA ASP A 134 13.24 5.69 16.73
C ASP A 134 13.69 4.42 15.98
N GLY A 135 13.91 4.52 14.66
CA GLY A 135 14.33 3.39 13.82
C GLY A 135 13.26 2.32 13.62
N PHE A 136 12.01 2.62 13.98
CA PHE A 136 10.87 1.72 13.77
C PHE A 136 10.65 1.44 12.27
N LEU A 137 10.75 2.50 11.47
CA LEU A 137 10.78 2.39 10.01
C LEU A 137 12.24 2.46 9.52
N PRO A 138 12.62 1.64 8.52
CA PRO A 138 13.91 1.80 7.87
C PRO A 138 14.01 3.21 7.28
N SER A 139 15.21 3.80 7.34
CA SER A 139 15.42 5.10 6.72
C SER A 139 15.28 4.99 5.21
N GLN A 140 14.78 6.05 4.57
CA GLN A 140 14.69 6.10 3.12
C GLN A 140 16.07 5.89 2.47
N ASP A 141 17.14 6.40 3.08
CA ASP A 141 18.51 6.24 2.60
C ASP A 141 18.99 4.79 2.61
N ALA A 142 18.57 3.98 3.59
CA ALA A 142 18.89 2.56 3.63
C ALA A 142 18.22 1.78 2.48
N GLU A 143 17.03 2.21 2.06
CA GLU A 143 16.27 1.59 0.96
C GLU A 143 16.57 2.20 -0.41
N ARG A 144 17.20 3.39 -0.46
CA ARG A 144 17.41 4.19 -1.69
C ARG A 144 18.17 3.42 -2.78
N ALA A 145 19.09 2.54 -2.41
CA ALA A 145 19.82 1.70 -3.37
C ALA A 145 18.91 0.75 -4.17
N GLY A 146 17.80 0.31 -3.56
CA GLY A 146 16.79 -0.56 -4.19
C GLY A 146 15.74 0.18 -5.01
N ILE A 147 15.62 1.50 -4.87
CA ILE A 147 14.64 2.33 -5.59
C ILE A 147 15.28 2.84 -6.90
N ALA A 148 14.49 2.91 -7.97
CA ALA A 148 14.94 3.52 -9.23
C ALA A 148 15.13 5.03 -9.03
N SER A 149 16.37 5.51 -9.20
CA SER A 149 16.71 6.94 -9.09
C SER A 149 16.55 7.65 -10.43
N TRP A 150 16.38 8.98 -10.39
CA TRP A 150 16.31 9.79 -11.61
C TRP A 150 17.62 9.73 -12.39
N SER A 151 18.75 9.50 -11.73
CA SER A 151 20.06 9.28 -12.39
C SER A 151 20.08 8.04 -13.28
N LYS A 152 19.34 6.97 -12.93
CA LYS A 152 19.20 5.78 -13.79
C LYS A 152 18.38 6.11 -15.02
N VAL A 153 17.27 6.84 -14.86
CA VAL A 153 16.42 7.31 -15.97
C VAL A 153 17.18 8.30 -16.88
N ALA A 154 18.04 9.15 -16.32
CA ALA A 154 18.88 10.05 -17.09
C ALA A 154 19.90 9.31 -17.96
N ALA A 155 20.48 8.22 -17.44
CA ALA A 155 21.46 7.41 -18.15
C ALA A 155 20.84 6.56 -19.28
N ASP A 156 19.63 6.03 -19.04
CA ASP A 156 18.85 5.28 -20.03
C ASP A 156 17.34 5.61 -19.91
N PRO A 157 16.83 6.58 -20.71
CA PRO A 157 15.46 7.03 -20.60
C PRO A 157 14.43 6.10 -21.26
N GLU A 158 14.85 5.18 -22.15
CA GLU A 158 13.92 4.39 -22.95
C GLU A 158 12.97 3.52 -22.12
N PRO A 159 13.43 2.79 -21.07
CA PRO A 159 12.52 2.01 -20.23
C PRO A 159 11.43 2.86 -19.59
N PHE A 160 11.76 4.07 -19.12
CA PHE A 160 10.79 4.97 -18.51
C PHE A 160 9.82 5.56 -19.54
N LEU A 161 10.32 5.97 -20.71
CA LEU A 161 9.49 6.49 -21.80
C LEU A 161 8.52 5.44 -22.36
N SER A 162 8.93 4.16 -22.34
CA SER A 162 8.07 3.04 -22.79
C SER A 162 6.79 2.89 -21.96
N LEU A 163 6.75 3.44 -20.73
CA LEU A 163 5.57 3.46 -19.88
C LEU A 163 4.47 4.40 -20.41
N GLY A 164 4.80 5.29 -21.37
CA GLY A 164 3.84 6.24 -21.95
C GLY A 164 3.39 7.35 -20.99
N LEU A 165 4.08 7.53 -19.86
CA LEU A 165 3.72 8.49 -18.82
C LEU A 165 4.01 9.95 -19.22
N CYS A 166 4.99 10.18 -20.08
CA CYS A 166 5.35 11.50 -20.59
C CYS A 166 6.00 11.40 -21.98
N SER A 167 6.09 12.53 -22.68
CA SER A 167 6.86 12.63 -23.91
C SER A 167 8.35 12.79 -23.60
N ARG A 168 9.22 12.40 -24.54
CA ARG A 168 10.67 12.63 -24.43
C ARG A 168 11.00 14.10 -24.17
N GLY A 169 10.39 15.01 -24.93
CA GLY A 169 10.64 16.44 -24.78
C GLY A 169 10.23 16.98 -23.40
N TRP A 170 9.17 16.44 -22.81
CA TRP A 170 8.81 16.76 -21.42
C TRP A 170 9.87 16.25 -20.44
N LEU A 171 10.31 14.99 -20.60
CA LEU A 171 11.32 14.38 -19.74
C LEU A 171 12.62 15.18 -19.79
N GLU A 172 13.12 15.51 -20.98
CA GLU A 172 14.34 16.30 -21.16
C GLU A 172 14.25 17.67 -20.48
N ALA A 173 13.10 18.34 -20.56
CA ALA A 173 12.87 19.62 -19.89
C ALA A 173 12.77 19.49 -18.35
N ALA A 174 12.19 18.41 -17.84
CA ALA A 174 11.96 18.19 -16.42
C ALA A 174 13.18 17.59 -15.68
N LEU A 175 14.01 16.82 -16.39
CA LEU A 175 15.10 16.02 -15.82
C LEU A 175 16.05 16.81 -14.92
N PRO A 176 16.49 18.06 -15.25
CA PRO A 176 17.34 18.84 -14.36
C PRO A 176 16.70 19.18 -13.01
N THR A 177 15.37 19.29 -12.94
CA THR A 177 14.66 19.53 -11.68
C THR A 177 14.46 18.24 -10.90
N LEU A 178 14.16 17.15 -11.60
CA LEU A 178 13.99 15.82 -10.99
C LEU A 178 15.29 15.31 -10.36
N LEU A 179 16.44 15.50 -11.04
CA LEU A 179 17.76 15.15 -10.50
C LEU A 179 18.09 15.94 -9.23
N ARG A 180 17.86 17.27 -9.24
CA ARG A 180 18.09 18.11 -8.04
C ARG A 180 17.21 17.71 -6.85
N ALA A 181 15.99 17.23 -7.11
CA ALA A 181 15.09 16.77 -6.07
C ALA A 181 15.49 15.39 -5.51
N ASP A 182 16.22 14.58 -6.28
CA ASP A 182 16.71 13.25 -5.86
C ASP A 182 17.93 13.35 -4.92
N GLU A 183 18.71 14.43 -5.04
CA GLU A 183 19.89 14.73 -4.22
C GLU A 183 19.57 15.24 -2.80
N THR A 184 18.30 15.60 -2.53
CA THR A 184 17.80 16.10 -1.24
C THR A 184 17.06 15.03 -0.44
#